data_AF-R5AI08-F1
#
_entry.id   AF-R5AI08-F1
#
_cell.length_a   1.000
_cell.length_b   1.000
_cell.length_c   1.000
_cell.angle_alpha   90.00
_cell.angle_beta   90.00
_cell.angle_gamma   90.00
#
_symmetry.space_group_name_H-M   'P 1'
#
loop_
_entity.id
_entity.type
_entity.pdbx_description
1 polymer ?
#
loop_
_entity_poly.entity_id
_entity_poly.type
_entity_poly.pdbx_seq_one_letter_code
_entity_poly.pdbx_strand_id
1 'polypeptide(L)'
;MAFPEQIVRIFMDATPGVLEIAPTIIRIYATSFLLLPFNIYSAYYFQSIMRARAALWLAVARGLVISGGLILLLPLIFKATGLWIAMPITDAITFAATLFLTIRYTKTLEEGLL
;
A
#
# COMPACT_ATOMS: atom_id res chain seq x y z
N MET A 1 1.97 -7.10 -15.57
CA MET A 1 2.31 -8.51 -15.26
C MET A 1 1.91 -9.39 -16.44
N ALA A 2 2.84 -10.21 -16.96
CA ALA A 2 2.70 -10.86 -18.28
C ALA A 2 1.84 -12.15 -18.29
N PHE A 3 1.57 -12.79 -17.13
CA PHE A 3 0.90 -14.10 -17.07
C PHE A 3 -0.11 -14.22 -15.90
N PRO A 4 -1.18 -13.40 -15.86
CA PRO A 4 -2.12 -13.41 -14.73
C PRO A 4 -2.95 -14.70 -14.63
N GLU A 5 -3.35 -15.30 -15.76
CA GLU A 5 -4.21 -16.50 -15.76
C GLU A 5 -3.49 -17.74 -15.23
N GLN A 6 -2.22 -17.89 -15.56
CA GLN A 6 -1.36 -18.97 -15.09
C GLN A 6 -1.18 -18.90 -13.57
N ILE A 7 -1.03 -17.69 -13.03
CA ILE A 7 -0.95 -17.48 -11.58
C ILE A 7 -2.26 -17.92 -10.91
N VAL A 8 -3.42 -17.51 -11.44
CA VAL A 8 -4.73 -17.86 -10.85
C VAL A 8 -4.94 -19.38 -10.83
N ARG A 9 -4.59 -20.07 -11.92
CA ARG A 9 -4.75 -21.54 -12.05
C ARG A 9 -3.85 -22.35 -11.11
N ILE A 10 -2.78 -21.77 -10.57
CA ILE A 10 -1.94 -22.43 -9.55
C ILE A 10 -2.64 -22.45 -8.19
N PHE A 11 -3.43 -21.42 -7.87
CA PHE A 11 -4.05 -21.27 -6.55
C PHE A 11 -5.49 -21.79 -6.47
N MET A 12 -6.22 -21.86 -7.59
CA MET A 12 -7.60 -22.36 -7.62
C MET A 12 -8.03 -22.88 -8.98
N ASP A 13 -9.08 -23.70 -8.98
CA ASP A 13 -9.78 -24.09 -10.20
C ASP A 13 -10.47 -22.87 -10.82
N ALA A 14 -9.95 -22.44 -11.96
CA ALA A 14 -10.27 -21.15 -12.53
C ALA A 14 -11.62 -21.21 -13.24
N THR A 15 -12.70 -20.86 -12.53
CA THR A 15 -14.04 -20.72 -13.13
C THR A 15 -14.07 -19.53 -14.11
N PRO A 16 -14.95 -19.57 -15.13
CA PRO A 16 -14.98 -18.54 -16.19
C PRO A 16 -15.09 -17.11 -15.67
N GLY A 17 -15.93 -16.89 -14.64
CA GLY A 17 -16.10 -15.56 -14.03
C GLY A 17 -14.86 -15.05 -13.29
N VAL A 18 -14.01 -15.94 -12.77
CA VAL A 18 -12.75 -15.53 -12.11
C VAL A 18 -11.70 -15.17 -13.16
N LEU A 19 -11.61 -15.93 -14.25
CA LEU A 19 -10.65 -15.67 -15.34
C LEU A 19 -10.89 -14.33 -16.04
N GLU A 20 -12.14 -13.84 -16.10
CA GLU A 20 -12.43 -12.52 -16.66
C GLU A 20 -11.95 -11.36 -15.76
N ILE A 21 -12.11 -11.49 -14.45
CA ILE A 21 -11.90 -10.37 -13.51
C ILE A 21 -10.46 -10.37 -12.95
N ALA A 22 -9.88 -11.55 -12.72
CA ALA A 22 -8.58 -11.69 -12.09
C ALA A 22 -7.42 -10.96 -12.81
N PRO A 23 -7.29 -10.97 -14.15
CA PRO A 23 -6.23 -10.23 -14.83
C PRO A 23 -6.26 -8.73 -14.53
N THR A 24 -7.46 -8.15 -14.48
CA THR A 24 -7.66 -6.73 -14.19
C THR A 24 -7.28 -6.40 -12.75
N ILE A 25 -7.73 -7.23 -11.79
CA ILE A 25 -7.40 -7.08 -10.37
C ILE A 25 -5.88 -7.14 -10.15
N ILE A 26 -5.22 -8.16 -10.72
CA ILE A 26 -3.78 -8.36 -10.59
C ILE A 26 -3.02 -7.16 -11.16
N ARG A 27 -3.44 -6.60 -12.29
CA ARG A 27 -2.81 -5.41 -12.88
C ARG A 27 -2.98 -4.16 -12.02
N ILE A 28 -4.17 -3.95 -11.45
CA ILE A 28 -4.44 -2.83 -10.53
C ILE A 28 -3.57 -2.99 -9.28
N TYR A 29 -3.57 -4.16 -8.65
CA TYR A 29 -2.81 -4.43 -7.44
C TYR A 29 -1.28 -4.40 -7.68
N ALA A 30 -0.81 -4.75 -8.87
CA ALA A 30 0.60 -4.66 -9.23
C ALA A 30 1.16 -3.22 -9.14
N THR A 31 0.31 -2.19 -9.23
CA THR A 31 0.75 -0.80 -9.07
C THR A 31 1.19 -0.48 -7.64
N SER A 32 0.55 -1.08 -6.63
CA SER A 32 0.95 -0.99 -5.22
C SER A 32 2.35 -1.51 -4.96
N PHE A 33 2.79 -2.54 -5.71
CA PHE A 33 4.12 -3.15 -5.55
C PHE A 33 5.27 -2.18 -5.77
N LEU A 34 5.05 -1.06 -6.47
CA LEU A 34 6.07 -0.03 -6.67
C LEU A 34 6.29 0.82 -5.40
N LEU A 35 5.21 1.15 -4.69
CA LEU A 35 5.22 2.02 -3.51
C LEU A 35 5.47 1.27 -2.20
N LEU A 36 5.09 -0.01 -2.18
CA LEU A 36 5.16 -0.86 -0.99
C LEU A 36 6.58 -1.01 -0.41
N PRO A 37 7.65 -1.25 -1.20
CA PRO A 37 9.01 -1.32 -0.66
C PRO A 37 9.42 -0.02 0.03
N PHE A 38 9.11 1.15 -0.55
CA PHE A 38 9.46 2.44 0.04
C PHE A 38 8.80 2.65 1.40
N ASN A 39 7.52 2.31 1.52
CA ASN A 39 6.77 2.40 2.77
C ASN A 39 7.37 1.48 3.85
N ILE A 40 7.78 0.27 3.46
CA ILE A 40 8.38 -0.71 4.38
C ILE A 40 9.77 -0.25 4.83
N TYR A 41 10.65 0.14 3.89
CA TYR A 41 12.00 0.60 4.21
C TYR A 41 12.00 1.83 5.13
N SER A 42 11.11 2.79 4.87
CA SER A 42 11.00 3.99 5.70
C SER A 42 10.52 3.68 7.12
N ALA A 43 9.61 2.71 7.30
CA ALA A 43 9.20 2.28 8.62
C ALA A 43 10.36 1.65 9.42
N TYR A 44 11.20 0.84 8.76
CA TYR A 44 12.44 0.32 9.37
C TYR A 44 13.44 1.43 9.68
N TYR A 45 13.61 2.40 8.77
CA TYR A 45 14.45 3.57 8.98
C TYR A 45 14.01 4.38 10.21
N PHE A 46 12.71 4.65 10.37
CA PHE A 46 12.21 5.35 11.55
C PHE A 46 12.43 4.57 12.84
N GLN A 47 12.39 3.24 12.80
CA GLN A 47 12.75 2.42 13.95
C GLN A 47 14.25 2.53 14.27
N SER A 48 15.13 2.57 13.27
CA SER A 48 16.58 2.68 13.48
C SER A 48 17.02 4.04 14.03
N ILE A 49 16.34 5.14 13.66
CA ILE A 49 16.60 6.48 14.20
C ILE A 49 15.84 6.79 15.51
N MET A 50 15.43 5.76 16.26
CA MET A 50 14.72 5.87 17.54
C MET A 50 13.36 6.61 17.45
N ARG A 51 12.74 6.66 16.27
CA ARG A 51 11.40 7.21 16.01
C ARG A 51 10.34 6.10 15.87
N ALA A 52 10.41 5.07 16.71
CA ALA A 52 9.50 3.92 16.68
C ALA A 52 8.00 4.30 16.76
N ARG A 53 7.65 5.36 17.50
CA ARG A 53 6.27 5.87 17.56
C ARG A 53 5.76 6.31 16.17
N ALA A 54 6.58 6.97 15.37
CA ALA A 54 6.20 7.40 14.03
C ALA A 54 6.03 6.20 13.08
N ALA A 55 6.92 5.22 13.17
CA ALA A 55 6.80 3.96 12.42
C ALA A 55 5.50 3.20 12.77
N LEU A 56 5.16 3.14 14.06
CA LEU A 56 3.92 2.50 14.52
C LEU A 56 2.69 3.22 13.96
N TRP A 57 2.63 4.55 14.07
CA TRP A 57 1.51 5.32 13.55
C TRP A 57 1.33 5.16 12.04
N LEU A 58 2.41 5.13 11.26
CA LEU A 58 2.34 4.87 9.82
C LEU A 58 1.82 3.46 9.51
N ALA A 59 2.27 2.45 10.26
CA ALA A 59 1.81 1.08 10.07
C ALA A 59 0.30 0.94 10.38
N VAL A 60 -0.15 1.53 11.50
CA VAL A 60 -1.57 1.54 11.88
C VAL A 60 -2.40 2.36 10.90
N ALA A 61 -1.92 3.53 10.47
CA ALA A 61 -2.60 4.36 9.50
C ALA A 61 -2.77 3.61 8.18
N ARG A 62 -1.71 3.00 7.64
CA ARG A 62 -1.77 2.22 6.40
C ARG A 62 -2.74 1.04 6.51
N GLY A 63 -2.56 0.21 7.53
CA GLY A 63 -3.25 -1.08 7.64
C GLY A 63 -4.68 -0.98 8.13
N LEU A 64 -4.96 -0.13 9.12
CA LEU A 64 -6.26 -0.07 9.78
C LEU A 64 -7.07 1.15 9.35
N VAL A 65 -6.49 2.35 9.42
CA VAL A 65 -7.27 3.59 9.24
C VAL A 65 -7.56 3.85 7.76
N ILE A 66 -6.53 3.90 6.93
CA ILE A 66 -6.63 4.23 5.50
C ILE A 66 -7.21 3.04 4.75
N SER A 67 -6.58 1.86 4.84
CA SER A 67 -7.06 0.66 4.15
C SER A 67 -8.46 0.26 4.62
N GLY A 68 -8.68 0.18 5.93
CA GLY A 68 -9.99 -0.17 6.49
C GLY A 68 -11.07 0.84 6.10
N GLY A 69 -10.78 2.13 6.18
CA GLY A 69 -11.70 3.18 5.73
C GLY A 69 -12.04 3.07 4.24
N LEU A 70 -11.03 2.88 3.37
CA LEU A 70 -11.25 2.76 1.92
C LEU A 70 -11.98 1.48 1.55
N ILE A 71 -11.69 0.35 2.18
CA ILE A 71 -12.39 -0.91 1.93
C ILE A 71 -13.88 -0.80 2.26
N LEU A 72 -14.24 -0.03 3.31
CA LEU A 72 -15.64 0.18 3.69
C LEU A 72 -16.34 1.24 2.83
N LEU A 73 -15.65 2.34 2.50
CA LEU A 73 -16.26 3.50 1.85
C LEU A 73 -16.23 3.42 0.32
N LEU A 74 -15.14 2.95 -0.27
CA LEU A 74 -14.92 3.04 -1.72
C LEU A 74 -15.87 2.13 -2.53
N PRO A 75 -16.25 0.92 -2.07
CA PRO A 75 -17.26 0.11 -2.74
C PRO A 75 -18.66 0.73 -2.75
N LEU A 76 -18.99 1.62 -1.81
CA LEU A 76 -20.29 2.31 -1.79
C LEU A 76 -20.46 3.24 -3.01
N ILE A 77 -19.35 3.74 -3.54
CA ILE A 77 -19.32 4.68 -4.67
C ILE A 77 -19.00 3.96 -5.97
N PHE A 78 -18.00 3.07 -5.97
CA PHE A 78 -17.43 2.44 -7.16
C PHE A 78 -17.74 0.93 -7.28
N LYS A 79 -18.65 0.39 -6.46
CA LYS A 79 -19.04 -1.02 -6.44
C LYS A 79 -17.81 -1.94 -6.31
N ALA A 80 -17.79 -3.07 -7.03
CA ALA A 80 -16.70 -4.05 -6.98
C ALA A 80 -15.32 -3.46 -7.32
N THR A 81 -15.25 -2.50 -8.24
CA THR A 81 -13.99 -1.85 -8.64
C THR A 81 -13.37 -1.03 -7.51
N GLY A 82 -14.21 -0.44 -6.65
CA GLY A 82 -13.76 0.30 -5.48
C GLY A 82 -12.96 -0.56 -4.50
N LEU A 83 -13.32 -1.84 -4.35
CA LEU A 83 -12.61 -2.75 -3.45
C LEU A 83 -11.15 -2.96 -3.90
N TRP A 84 -10.93 -3.12 -5.21
CA TRP A 84 -9.60 -3.42 -5.76
C TRP A 84 -8.69 -2.20 -5.84
N ILE A 85 -9.26 -1.01 -6.04
CA ILE A 85 -8.52 0.27 -6.10
C ILE A 85 -8.16 0.79 -4.69
N ALA A 86 -8.83 0.30 -3.64
CA ALA A 86 -8.56 0.71 -2.26
C ALA A 86 -7.09 0.54 -1.85
N MET A 87 -6.42 -0.54 -2.30
CA MET A 87 -5.03 -0.83 -1.96
C MET A 87 -4.03 0.14 -2.64
N PRO A 88 -4.08 0.35 -3.97
CA PRO A 88 -3.27 1.38 -4.62
C PRO A 88 -3.41 2.78 -4.01
N ILE A 89 -4.64 3.18 -3.67
CA ILE A 89 -4.88 4.48 -3.02
C ILE A 89 -4.28 4.50 -1.62
N THR A 90 -4.44 3.43 -0.84
CA THR A 90 -3.84 3.30 0.49
C THR A 90 -2.32 3.48 0.41
N ASP A 91 -1.68 2.79 -0.53
CA ASP A 91 -0.23 2.86 -0.68
C ASP A 91 0.23 4.24 -1.16
N ALA A 92 -0.51 4.90 -2.04
CA ALA A 92 -0.22 6.26 -2.49
C ALA A 92 -0.31 7.29 -1.34
N ILE A 93 -1.38 7.24 -0.54
CA ILE A 93 -1.55 8.14 0.61
C ILE A 93 -0.45 7.87 1.65
N THR A 94 -0.19 6.60 1.95
CA THR A 94 0.84 6.22 2.91
C THR A 94 2.23 6.61 2.41
N PHE A 95 2.51 6.48 1.12
CA PHE A 95 3.75 6.91 0.49
C PHE A 95 3.97 8.41 0.67
N ALA A 96 2.97 9.24 0.38
CA ALA A 96 3.07 10.69 0.57
C ALA A 96 3.36 11.06 2.04
N ALA A 97 2.64 10.45 2.99
CA ALA A 97 2.85 10.68 4.41
C ALA A 97 4.25 10.24 4.88
N THR A 98 4.70 9.08 4.41
CA THR A 98 6.00 8.51 4.73
C THR A 98 7.14 9.36 4.17
N LEU A 99 7.04 9.77 2.90
CA LEU A 99 8.01 10.63 2.24
C LEU A 99 8.16 11.97 2.97
N PHE A 100 7.05 12.59 3.36
CA PHE A 100 7.06 13.82 4.15
C PHE A 100 7.80 13.66 5.48
N LEU A 101 7.53 12.58 6.22
CA LEU A 101 8.19 12.30 7.50
C LEU A 101 9.68 11.99 7.32
N THR A 102 10.06 11.28 6.27
CA THR A 102 11.47 11.00 5.96
C THR A 102 12.22 12.30 5.74
N ILE A 103 11.73 13.18 4.87
CA ILE A 103 12.36 14.49 4.61
C ILE A 103 12.47 15.32 5.89
N ARG A 104 11.41 15.35 6.71
CA ARG A 104 11.40 16.11 7.97
C ARG A 104 12.43 15.58 8.96
N TYR A 105 12.48 14.26 9.18
CA TYR A 105 13.41 13.69 10.14
C TYR A 105 14.86 13.75 9.67
N THR A 106 15.14 13.62 8.37
CA THR A 106 16.49 13.80 7.83
C THR A 106 16.99 15.23 8.07
N LYS A 107 16.16 16.26 7.82
CA LYS A 107 16.55 17.66 8.07
C LYS A 107 16.78 17.96 9.55
N THR A 108 15.91 17.48 10.43
CA THR A 108 16.08 17.68 11.89
C THR A 108 17.34 16.98 12.43
N LEU A 109 17.76 15.87 11.82
CA LEU A 109 19.02 15.20 12.17
C LEU A 109 20.24 16.02 11.74
N GLU A 110 20.21 16.66 10.57
CA GLU A 110 21.28 17.57 10.12
C GLU A 110 21.39 18.82 10.99
N GLU A 111 20.26 19.42 11.37
CA GLU A 111 20.22 20.63 12.23
C GLU A 111 20.64 20.37 13.69
N GLY A 112 20.47 19.14 14.21
CA GLY A 112 20.89 18.78 15.56
C GLY A 112 22.37 18.39 15.69
N LEU A 113 23.07 18.28 14.57
CA LEU A 113 24.48 17.90 14.47
C LEU A 113 25.39 19.10 14.14
N LEU A 114 24.80 20.26 13.80
CA LEU A 114 25.47 21.56 13.60
C LEU A 114 25.24 22.47 14.80
#